data_AF-X0X228-F1
#
_entry.id   AF-X0X228-F1
#
_cell.length_a   1.000
_cell.length_b   1.000
_cell.length_c   1.000
_cell.angle_alpha   90.00
_cell.angle_beta   90.00
_cell.angle_gamma   90.00
#
_symmetry.space_group_name_H-M   'P 1'
#
loop_
_entity.id
_entity.type
_entity.pdbx_description
1 polymer ?
#
loop_
_entity_poly.entity_id
_entity_poly.type
_entity_poly.pdbx_seq_one_letter_code
_entity_poly.pdbx_strand_id
1 'polypeptide(L)'
;GRDWHDLEEKKRGRIPSTFVQADSLSEDGILQGLRRGHVFVSSGPSLSFSAEYKGKRYECGEEITLIEEKPISFQVQIKNLKEPSQLQIIKNGLKFFATALSEKKEQRIALSDLAKENSWYRCEIYTKEDKELLCFTNPVSIRLF
;
A
#
# COMPACT_ATOMS: atom_id res chain seq x y z
N GLY A 1 6.12 16.50 0.38
CA GLY A 1 6.47 17.72 -0.36
C GLY A 1 6.47 17.40 -1.84
N ARG A 2 6.08 18.34 -2.70
CA ARG A 2 6.13 18.15 -4.16
C ARG A 2 7.52 18.57 -4.63
N ASP A 3 8.29 17.62 -5.13
CA ASP A 3 9.61 17.87 -5.69
C ASP A 3 9.42 18.29 -7.16
N TRP A 4 9.35 19.60 -7.41
CA TRP A 4 9.03 20.15 -8.73
C TRP A 4 10.30 20.36 -9.54
N HIS A 5 10.52 19.54 -10.55
CA HIS A 5 11.59 19.75 -11.53
C HIS A 5 11.13 19.84 -12.99
N ASP A 6 9.86 19.59 -13.31
CA ASP A 6 9.41 19.58 -14.71
C ASP A 6 8.00 20.17 -14.92
N LEU A 7 7.87 21.10 -15.86
CA LEU A 7 6.63 21.80 -16.20
C LEU A 7 5.70 20.93 -17.09
N GLU A 8 6.23 19.89 -17.73
CA GLU A 8 5.47 18.96 -18.59
C GLU A 8 4.56 18.00 -17.79
N GLU A 9 4.89 17.68 -16.53
CA GLU A 9 4.03 16.84 -15.66
C GLU A 9 2.62 17.42 -15.46
N LYS A 10 2.51 18.75 -15.52
CA LYS A 10 1.24 19.48 -15.36
C LYS A 10 0.23 19.15 -16.47
N LYS A 11 0.67 18.76 -17.67
CA LYS A 11 -0.20 18.45 -18.82
C LYS A 11 -0.82 17.05 -18.78
N ARG A 12 -0.23 16.11 -18.01
CA ARG A 12 -0.69 14.70 -17.95
C ARG A 12 -1.73 14.43 -16.85
N GLY A 13 -1.99 15.38 -15.95
CA GLY A 13 -3.05 15.27 -14.94
C GLY A 13 -2.85 14.22 -13.83
N ARG A 14 -1.71 13.51 -13.81
CA ARG A 14 -1.35 12.49 -12.80
C ARG A 14 -0.31 13.06 -11.83
N ILE A 15 -0.74 13.90 -10.89
CA ILE A 15 0.15 14.50 -9.88
C ILE A 15 0.20 13.57 -8.66
N PRO A 16 1.36 12.98 -8.32
CA PRO A 16 1.48 12.13 -7.14
C PRO A 16 1.17 12.94 -5.88
N SER A 17 0.23 12.44 -5.09
CA SER A 17 -0.20 13.04 -3.84
C SER A 17 0.08 12.06 -2.70
N THR A 18 0.69 12.55 -1.63
CA THR A 18 0.87 11.79 -0.40
C THR A 18 -0.41 11.86 0.41
N PHE A 19 -1.01 10.70 0.68
CA PHE A 19 -2.17 10.55 1.54
C PHE A 19 -1.72 10.00 2.88
N VAL A 20 -2.09 10.69 3.95
CA VAL A 20 -1.82 10.29 5.32
C VAL A 20 -3.14 9.86 5.92
N GLN A 21 -3.22 8.62 6.40
CA GLN A 21 -4.34 8.17 7.19
C GLN A 21 -4.15 8.67 8.63
N ALA A 22 -5.07 9.53 9.05
CA ALA A 22 -5.04 10.22 10.33
C ALA A 22 -6.39 10.07 11.04
N ASP A 23 -6.34 9.94 12.37
CA ASP A 23 -7.55 9.81 13.20
C ASP A 23 -8.35 11.13 13.27
N SER A 24 -7.74 12.25 12.87
CA SER A 24 -8.40 13.54 12.70
C SER A 24 -7.71 14.41 11.63
N LEU A 25 -8.42 15.41 11.11
CA LEU A 25 -7.89 16.41 10.19
C LEU A 25 -7.10 17.53 10.90
N SER A 26 -6.85 17.40 12.20
CA SER A 26 -6.00 18.34 12.93
C SER A 26 -4.53 18.14 12.54
N GLU A 27 -3.71 19.18 12.67
CA GLU A 27 -2.27 19.09 12.44
C GLU A 27 -1.64 17.96 13.27
N ASP A 28 -2.01 17.85 14.54
CA ASP A 28 -1.53 16.79 15.42
C ASP A 28 -1.97 15.39 14.94
N GLY A 29 -3.23 15.24 14.53
CA GLY A 29 -3.74 13.98 13.96
C GLY A 29 -3.00 13.57 12.69
N ILE A 30 -2.72 14.53 11.80
CA ILE A 30 -1.95 14.30 10.56
C ILE A 30 -0.50 13.93 10.89
N LEU A 31 0.14 14.63 11.83
CA LEU A 31 1.51 14.34 12.27
C LEU A 31 1.61 12.97 12.96
N GLN A 32 0.61 12.56 13.73
CA GLN A 32 0.55 11.22 14.33
C GLN A 32 0.43 10.14 13.26
N GLY A 33 -0.46 10.32 12.27
CA GLY A 33 -0.59 9.39 11.13
C GLY A 33 0.71 9.25 10.32
N LEU A 34 1.40 10.37 10.10
CA LEU A 34 2.73 10.40 9.48
C LEU A 34 3.77 9.61 10.30
N ARG A 35 3.84 9.86 11.61
CA ARG A 35 4.78 9.16 12.51
C ARG A 35 4.54 7.66 12.59
N ARG A 36 3.28 7.22 12.49
CA ARG A 36 2.90 5.80 12.46
C ARG A 36 3.19 5.14 11.11
N GLY A 37 3.55 5.91 10.08
CA GLY A 37 3.80 5.38 8.75
C GLY A 37 2.52 4.98 8.01
N HIS A 38 1.34 5.46 8.43
CA HIS A 38 0.06 5.18 7.78
C HIS A 38 -0.09 6.07 6.53
N VAL A 39 0.77 5.86 5.55
CA VAL A 39 0.93 6.74 4.39
C VAL A 39 0.88 5.91 3.12
N PHE A 40 0.20 6.41 2.11
CA PHE A 40 0.34 5.94 0.74
C PHE A 40 0.54 7.13 -0.20
N VAL A 41 1.22 6.90 -1.31
CA VAL A 41 1.33 7.91 -2.38
C VAL A 41 0.47 7.42 -3.52
N SER A 42 -0.37 8.29 -4.08
CA SER A 42 -1.22 7.96 -5.21
C SER A 42 -1.35 9.13 -6.18
N SER A 43 -1.40 8.81 -7.47
CA SER A 43 -1.75 9.73 -8.56
C SER A 43 -3.15 9.47 -9.13
N GLY A 44 -4.00 8.69 -8.45
CA GLY A 44 -5.37 8.40 -8.90
C GLY A 44 -6.22 7.56 -7.93
N PRO A 45 -5.99 6.23 -7.81
CA PRO A 45 -6.83 5.35 -6.99
C PRO A 45 -6.56 5.51 -5.50
N SER A 46 -7.55 5.22 -4.65
CA SER A 46 -7.31 5.06 -3.21
C SER A 46 -6.96 3.61 -2.90
N LEU A 47 -5.93 3.41 -2.08
CA LEU A 47 -5.41 2.10 -1.72
C LEU A 47 -5.34 1.96 -0.20
N SER A 48 -5.89 0.88 0.33
CA SER A 48 -5.68 0.44 1.71
C SER A 48 -5.09 -0.97 1.68
N PHE A 49 -4.08 -1.19 2.50
CA PHE A 49 -3.38 -2.47 2.64
C PHE A 49 -3.20 -2.75 4.12
N SER A 50 -3.73 -3.88 4.57
CA SER A 50 -3.68 -4.29 5.96
C SER A 50 -3.33 -5.76 6.07
N ALA A 51 -2.73 -6.14 7.19
CA ALA A 51 -2.42 -7.50 7.54
C ALA A 51 -3.21 -7.92 8.78
N GLU A 52 -3.48 -9.20 8.94
CA GLU A 52 -4.11 -9.79 10.10
C GLU A 52 -3.28 -10.98 10.58
N TYR A 53 -2.96 -10.98 11.87
CA TYR A 53 -2.24 -12.06 12.53
C TYR A 53 -2.86 -12.31 13.91
N LYS A 54 -3.25 -13.57 14.17
CA LYS A 54 -3.92 -13.98 15.41
C LYS A 54 -5.12 -13.10 15.80
N GLY A 55 -5.93 -12.70 14.81
CA GLY A 55 -7.12 -11.87 15.00
C GLY A 55 -6.85 -10.39 15.32
N LYS A 56 -5.58 -9.96 15.33
CA LYS A 56 -5.21 -8.55 15.38
C LYS A 56 -4.93 -8.05 13.96
N ARG A 57 -5.54 -6.91 13.63
CA ARG A 57 -5.31 -6.19 12.38
C ARG A 57 -4.16 -5.20 12.54
N TYR A 58 -3.36 -5.08 11.49
CA TYR A 58 -2.21 -4.20 11.37
C TYR A 58 -2.30 -3.42 10.06
N GLU A 59 -2.03 -2.13 10.10
CA GLU A 59 -2.04 -1.23 8.96
C GLU A 59 -0.61 -0.98 8.43
N CYS A 60 -0.52 -0.32 7.28
CA CYS A 60 0.76 0.09 6.70
C CYS A 60 1.56 0.95 7.69
N GLY A 61 2.86 0.67 7.81
CA GLY A 61 3.75 1.34 8.76
C GLY A 61 3.89 0.61 10.10
N GLU A 62 3.03 -0.36 10.39
CA GLU A 62 3.11 -1.17 11.61
C GLU A 62 4.02 -2.40 11.46
N GLU A 63 4.50 -2.91 12.60
CA GLU A 63 5.29 -4.14 12.71
C GLU A 63 4.47 -5.26 13.37
N ILE A 64 4.51 -6.46 12.78
CA ILE A 64 3.96 -7.70 13.32
C ILE A 64 5.11 -8.53 13.89
N THR A 65 5.07 -8.80 15.18
CA THR A 65 5.97 -9.77 15.81
C THR A 65 5.36 -11.18 15.74
N LEU A 66 6.01 -12.09 15.03
CA LEU A 66 5.61 -13.49 14.91
C LEU A 66 6.15 -14.27 16.10
N ILE A 67 5.23 -14.66 16.98
CA ILE A 67 5.51 -15.52 18.15
C ILE A 67 5.29 -17.01 17.85
N GLU A 68 4.63 -17.30 16.72
CA GLU A 68 4.30 -18.65 16.24
C GLU A 68 4.35 -18.64 14.70
N GLU A 69 4.72 -19.77 14.11
CA GLU A 69 4.64 -20.01 12.66
C GLU A 69 3.18 -20.16 12.21
N LYS A 70 2.48 -19.03 12.09
CA LYS A 70 1.12 -18.95 11.58
C LYS A 70 1.04 -18.05 10.36
N PRO A 71 0.14 -18.36 9.40
CA PRO A 71 -0.07 -17.49 8.25
C PRO A 71 -0.52 -16.09 8.66
N ILE A 72 -0.01 -15.09 7.95
CA ILE A 72 -0.50 -13.73 7.98
C ILE A 72 -1.48 -13.57 6.82
N SER A 73 -2.67 -13.04 7.09
CA SER A 73 -3.66 -12.73 6.05
C SER A 73 -3.55 -11.27 5.66
N PHE A 74 -3.39 -10.99 4.37
CA PHE A 74 -3.35 -9.64 3.82
C PHE A 74 -4.65 -9.31 3.13
N GLN A 75 -5.10 -8.07 3.29
CA GLN A 75 -6.27 -7.51 2.61
C GLN A 75 -5.85 -6.23 1.90
N VAL A 76 -6.25 -6.15 0.63
CA VAL A 76 -6.06 -4.98 -0.22
C VAL A 76 -7.45 -4.48 -0.60
N GLN A 77 -7.70 -3.19 -0.39
CA GLN A 77 -8.90 -2.51 -0.84
C GLN A 77 -8.51 -1.37 -1.78
N ILE A 78 -9.08 -1.39 -2.98
CA ILE A 78 -8.81 -0.40 -4.03
C ILE A 78 -10.13 0.28 -4.35
N LYS A 79 -10.13 1.62 -4.40
CA LYS A 79 -11.29 2.42 -4.77
C LYS A 79 -10.97 3.40 -5.89
N ASN A 80 -11.97 3.69 -6.72
CA ASN A 80 -11.92 4.67 -7.80
C ASN A 80 -10.80 4.41 -8.82
N LEU A 81 -10.59 3.15 -9.20
CA LEU A 81 -9.65 2.81 -10.26
C LEU A 81 -10.28 3.13 -11.62
N LYS A 82 -9.64 4.02 -12.40
CA LYS A 82 -10.18 4.59 -13.65
C LYS A 82 -9.65 3.94 -14.93
N GLU A 83 -8.72 3.00 -14.81
CA GLU A 83 -8.15 2.29 -15.96
C GLU A 83 -7.68 0.88 -15.55
N PRO A 84 -7.66 -0.09 -16.48
CA PRO A 84 -7.03 -1.38 -16.25
C PRO A 84 -5.58 -1.21 -15.79
N SER A 85 -5.24 -1.87 -14.69
CA SER A 85 -3.99 -1.67 -13.97
C SER A 85 -3.46 -3.02 -13.47
N GLN A 86 -2.30 -3.01 -12.83
CA GLN A 86 -1.70 -4.20 -12.24
C GLN A 86 -1.43 -3.96 -10.76
N LEU A 87 -2.02 -4.81 -9.92
CA LEU A 87 -1.66 -4.88 -8.51
C LEU A 87 -0.39 -5.71 -8.36
N GLN A 88 0.53 -5.24 -7.54
CA GLN A 88 1.67 -6.00 -7.07
C GLN A 88 1.77 -5.93 -5.55
N ILE A 89 2.17 -7.05 -4.94
CA ILE A 89 2.65 -7.07 -3.55
C ILE A 89 4.12 -7.43 -3.60
N ILE A 90 4.92 -6.53 -3.05
CA ILE A 90 6.36 -6.66 -2.96
C ILE A 90 6.70 -7.21 -1.58
N LYS A 91 7.48 -8.30 -1.54
CA LYS A 91 8.06 -8.87 -0.34
C LYS A 91 9.57 -8.76 -0.44
N ASN A 92 10.22 -8.07 0.50
CA ASN A 92 11.68 -7.94 0.53
C ASN A 92 12.30 -7.47 -0.80
N GLY A 93 11.61 -6.57 -1.51
CA GLY A 93 12.05 -6.02 -2.80
C GLY A 93 11.70 -6.89 -4.02
N LEU A 94 11.12 -8.07 -3.83
CA LEU A 94 10.74 -8.98 -4.90
C LEU A 94 9.21 -9.04 -5.08
N LYS A 95 8.75 -9.22 -6.32
CA LYS A 95 7.34 -9.38 -6.65
C LYS A 95 6.83 -10.72 -6.08
N PHE A 96 6.11 -10.66 -4.97
CA PHE A 96 5.56 -11.84 -4.29
C PHE A 96 4.21 -12.26 -4.87
N PHE A 97 3.37 -11.28 -5.20
CA PHE A 97 2.07 -11.51 -5.80
C PHE A 97 1.79 -10.44 -6.84
N ALA A 98 1.12 -10.80 -7.93
CA ALA A 98 0.61 -9.84 -8.89
C ALA A 98 -0.69 -10.32 -9.51
N THR A 99 -1.59 -9.38 -9.77
CA THR A 99 -2.83 -9.67 -10.48
C THR A 99 -3.30 -8.47 -11.29
N ALA A 100 -3.99 -8.74 -12.39
CA ALA A 100 -4.60 -7.71 -13.20
C ALA A 100 -5.82 -7.12 -12.47
N LEU A 101 -5.95 -5.80 -12.52
CA LEU A 101 -7.08 -5.05 -12.00
C LEU A 101 -7.94 -4.57 -13.16
N SER A 102 -9.25 -4.64 -12.98
CA SER A 102 -10.23 -4.05 -13.89
C SER A 102 -10.67 -2.69 -13.36
N GLU A 103 -11.07 -1.78 -14.26
CA GLU A 103 -11.68 -0.51 -13.91
C GLU A 103 -12.95 -0.76 -13.08
N LYS A 104 -12.93 -0.34 -11.81
CA LYS A 104 -14.02 -0.57 -10.85
C LYS A 104 -14.04 0.52 -9.79
N LYS A 105 -15.24 0.85 -9.33
CA LYS A 105 -15.46 1.76 -8.20
C LYS A 105 -14.82 1.23 -6.91
N GLU A 106 -14.90 -0.08 -6.69
CA GLU A 106 -14.30 -0.76 -5.55
C GLU A 106 -13.95 -2.20 -5.89
N GLN A 107 -12.80 -2.67 -5.40
CA GLN A 107 -12.38 -4.07 -5.50
C GLN A 107 -11.53 -4.46 -4.28
N ARG A 108 -11.64 -5.73 -3.87
CA ARG A 108 -10.93 -6.29 -2.72
C ARG A 108 -10.17 -7.54 -3.13
N ILE A 109 -8.94 -7.66 -2.65
CA ILE A 109 -8.06 -8.80 -2.88
C ILE A 109 -7.55 -9.27 -1.53
N ALA A 110 -7.57 -10.59 -1.34
CA ALA A 110 -7.06 -11.23 -0.15
C ALA A 110 -6.03 -12.28 -0.53
N LEU A 111 -5.01 -12.43 0.29
CA LEU A 111 -3.95 -13.42 0.14
C LEU A 111 -3.37 -13.72 1.52
N SER A 112 -2.59 -14.78 1.62
CA SER A 112 -1.87 -15.12 2.84
C SER A 112 -0.43 -15.48 2.52
N ASP A 113 0.44 -15.30 3.52
CA ASP A 113 1.81 -15.78 3.48
C ASP A 113 2.20 -16.38 4.82
N LEU A 114 3.05 -17.39 4.79
CA LEU A 114 3.72 -17.92 5.97
C LEU A 114 5.15 -17.38 5.96
N ALA A 115 5.37 -16.26 6.64
CA ALA A 115 6.68 -15.63 6.70
C ALA A 115 7.66 -16.50 7.51
N LYS A 116 8.76 -16.91 6.87
CA LYS A 116 9.83 -17.74 7.46
C LYS A 116 11.11 -16.97 7.78
N GLU A 117 11.09 -15.67 7.52
CA GLU A 117 12.19 -14.74 7.76
C GLU A 117 11.60 -13.37 8.09
N ASN A 118 12.43 -12.49 8.68
CA ASN A 118 12.07 -11.08 8.77
C ASN A 118 11.75 -10.56 7.38
N SER A 119 10.55 -10.02 7.23
CA SER A 119 10.00 -9.67 5.93
C SER A 119 9.32 -8.33 5.99
N TRP A 120 9.21 -7.63 4.89
CA TRP A 120 8.30 -6.50 4.77
C TRP A 120 7.47 -6.65 3.50
N TYR A 121 6.22 -6.19 3.56
CA TYR A 121 5.27 -6.27 2.47
C TYR A 121 4.79 -4.88 2.12
N ARG A 122 4.84 -4.52 0.84
CA ARG A 122 4.26 -3.27 0.33
C ARG A 122 3.33 -3.58 -0.83
N CYS A 123 2.24 -2.83 -0.89
CA CYS A 123 1.31 -2.92 -2.01
C CYS A 123 1.59 -1.78 -3.01
N GLU A 124 1.63 -2.13 -4.29
CA GLU A 124 1.89 -1.22 -5.41
C GLU A 124 0.86 -1.43 -6.52
N ILE A 125 0.43 -0.37 -7.17
CA ILE A 125 -0.44 -0.40 -8.36
C ILE A 125 0.28 0.29 -9.49
N TYR A 126 0.43 -0.40 -10.61
CA TYR A 126 0.98 0.14 -11.84
C TYR A 126 -0.12 0.28 -12.91
N THR A 127 0.08 1.18 -13.86
CA THR A 127 -0.64 1.11 -15.14
C THR A 127 -0.34 -0.22 -15.84
N LYS A 128 -1.13 -0.54 -16.86
CA LYS A 128 -0.92 -1.76 -17.66
C LYS A 128 0.54 -1.84 -18.16
N GLU A 129 1.10 -3.05 -18.16
CA GLU A 129 2.49 -3.36 -18.57
C GLU A 129 3.58 -2.78 -17.65
N ASP A 130 3.28 -2.57 -16.36
CA ASP A 130 4.25 -2.11 -15.35
C ASP A 130 4.94 -0.77 -15.71
N LYS A 131 4.32 0.05 -16.58
CA LYS A 131 4.96 1.26 -17.15
C LYS A 131 5.06 2.43 -16.17
N GLU A 132 4.00 2.68 -15.41
CA GLU A 132 3.91 3.84 -14.52
C GLU A 132 3.32 3.42 -13.17
N LEU A 133 3.99 3.79 -12.06
CA LEU A 133 3.49 3.55 -10.71
C LEU A 133 2.36 4.55 -10.39
N LEU A 134 1.16 4.05 -10.15
CA LEU A 134 -0.03 4.84 -9.80
C LEU A 134 -0.17 5.03 -8.30
N CYS A 135 0.13 4.01 -7.51
CA CYS A 135 -0.03 4.07 -6.06
C CYS A 135 0.90 3.09 -5.36
N PHE A 136 1.43 3.46 -4.19
CA PHE A 136 2.10 2.52 -3.30
C PHE A 136 1.86 2.87 -1.84
N THR A 137 1.88 1.86 -0.97
CA THR A 137 1.71 2.03 0.48
C THR A 137 3.06 2.08 1.20
N ASN A 138 3.09 2.50 2.46
CA ASN A 138 4.19 2.10 3.34
C ASN A 138 4.15 0.59 3.61
N PRO A 139 5.29 -0.02 3.97
CA PRO A 139 5.34 -1.45 4.21
C PRO A 139 4.65 -1.82 5.53
N VAL A 140 4.13 -3.04 5.60
CA VAL A 140 3.89 -3.76 6.86
C VAL A 140 5.12 -4.61 7.12
N SER A 141 5.77 -4.42 8.27
CA SER A 141 6.98 -5.15 8.65
C SER A 141 6.63 -6.39 9.46
N ILE A 142 7.36 -7.48 9.24
CA ILE A 142 7.25 -8.74 9.95
C ILE A 142 8.58 -9.04 10.61
N ARG A 143 8.55 -9.28 11.91
CA ARG A 143 9.69 -9.63 12.73
C ARG A 143 9.49 -10.99 13.37
N LEU A 144 10.42 -11.92 13.16
CA LEU A 144 10.46 -13.20 13.87
C LEU A 144 10.96 -12.99 15.31
N PHE A 145 10.38 -13.71 16.26
CA PHE A 145 10.81 -13.74 17.66
C PHE A 145 11.94 -14.75 17.87
#